data_AF-C5KRN9-F1
#
_entry.id   AF-C5KRN9-F1
#
_cell.length_a   1.000
_cell.length_b   1.000
_cell.length_c   1.000
_cell.angle_alpha   90.00
_cell.angle_beta   90.00
_cell.angle_gamma   90.00
#
_symmetry.space_group_name_H-M   'P 1'
#
loop_
_entity.id
_entity.type
_entity.pdbx_description
1 polymer ?
#
loop_
_entity_poly.entity_id
_entity_poly.type
_entity_poly.pdbx_seq_one_letter_code
_entity_poly.pdbx_strand_id
1 'polypeptide(L)'
;MTHQVGSNYDRELHWLKPYYPSGKGENDIEEEESWIPDWVMYFPSMFSSFLHVIVNEFPWLMHEAGILLKFFGTGFQAYIMFMRLIVFAILIMPAVVKVGSWWTLSPNVLRGIRYGPNGRNQLDIYLPADYYLDPPEKRRQKKLPIVINVMGGAWVIGFRAWSACMGRRLAFERGALFVAPDYRNFPQGKIDDMVEDVNNCINWVFENADRYGGDISK
;
A
#
# COMPACT_ATOMS: atom_id res chain seq x y z
N MET A 1 -14.71 -100.00 47.01
CA MET A 1 -13.28 -100.02 46.64
C MET A 1 -13.21 -99.76 45.15
N THR A 2 -12.98 -98.50 44.75
CA THR A 2 -12.61 -98.08 43.38
C THR A 2 -12.18 -96.62 43.48
N HIS A 3 -10.87 -96.41 43.33
CA HIS A 3 -10.21 -95.12 43.13
C HIS A 3 -10.50 -94.59 41.71
N GLN A 4 -10.07 -93.33 41.48
CA GLN A 4 -9.87 -92.64 40.19
C GLN A 4 -11.08 -91.85 39.64
N VAL A 5 -10.97 -90.66 39.06
CA VAL A 5 -9.83 -89.86 38.54
C VAL A 5 -10.30 -88.39 38.50
N GLY A 6 -9.40 -87.46 38.82
CA GLY A 6 -9.65 -86.04 38.61
C GLY A 6 -9.70 -85.69 37.13
N SER A 7 -10.72 -84.93 36.72
CA SER A 7 -10.71 -84.22 35.44
C SER A 7 -9.91 -82.93 35.59
N ASN A 8 -8.80 -82.88 34.88
CA ASN A 8 -7.77 -81.84 34.91
C ASN A 8 -8.19 -80.53 34.21
N TYR A 9 -9.47 -80.36 33.84
CA TYR A 9 -9.93 -79.21 33.06
C TYR A 9 -10.31 -77.99 33.88
N ASP A 10 -10.72 -78.16 35.14
CA ASP A 10 -11.04 -77.01 35.99
C ASP A 10 -9.80 -76.23 36.43
N ARG A 11 -8.59 -76.75 36.16
CA ARG A 11 -7.33 -76.16 36.64
C ARG A 11 -6.81 -74.96 35.87
N GLU A 12 -7.32 -74.71 34.66
CA GLU A 12 -6.75 -73.68 33.80
C GLU A 12 -7.59 -72.40 33.71
N LEU A 13 -8.71 -72.28 34.43
CA LEU A 13 -9.53 -71.05 34.45
C LEU A 13 -9.59 -70.37 35.82
N HIS A 14 -8.74 -70.77 36.76
CA HIS A 14 -8.70 -70.17 38.09
C HIS A 14 -8.30 -68.69 38.10
N TRP A 15 -7.49 -68.26 37.11
CA TRP A 15 -6.93 -66.91 37.03
C TRP A 15 -7.85 -65.91 36.29
N LEU A 16 -8.96 -66.36 35.70
CA LEU A 16 -10.02 -65.49 35.19
C LEU A 16 -11.12 -65.22 36.22
N LYS A 17 -11.02 -65.83 37.42
CA LYS A 17 -11.82 -65.41 38.56
C LYS A 17 -11.02 -64.39 39.37
N PRO A 18 -11.61 -63.24 39.75
CA PRO A 18 -10.93 -62.28 40.60
C PRO A 18 -10.41 -62.98 41.86
N TYR A 19 -9.17 -62.70 42.26
CA TYR A 19 -8.62 -63.22 43.50
C TYR A 19 -9.36 -62.59 44.67
N TYR A 20 -10.22 -63.36 45.35
CA TYR A 20 -10.89 -62.92 46.58
C TYR A 20 -10.07 -63.36 47.81
N PRO A 21 -9.64 -62.44 48.68
CA PRO A 21 -9.00 -62.80 49.93
C PRO A 21 -10.01 -63.54 50.82
N SER A 22 -9.56 -64.63 51.44
CA SER A 22 -10.35 -65.41 52.40
C SER A 22 -10.78 -64.53 53.59
N GLY A 23 -12.07 -64.19 53.68
CA GLY A 23 -12.67 -63.55 54.85
C GLY A 23 -13.63 -62.41 54.58
N LYS A 24 -13.82 -62.00 53.31
CA LYS A 24 -14.77 -60.94 52.96
C LYS A 24 -16.14 -61.49 52.55
N GLY A 25 -17.19 -61.03 53.20
CA GLY A 25 -18.57 -61.37 52.88
C GLY A 25 -19.10 -60.50 51.73
N GLU A 26 -20.28 -60.84 51.22
CA GLU A 26 -21.00 -60.12 50.15
C GLU A 26 -21.13 -58.61 50.45
N ASN A 27 -21.15 -58.24 51.73
CA ASN A 27 -21.20 -56.86 52.23
C ASN A 27 -19.91 -56.05 52.01
N ASP A 28 -18.76 -56.70 51.79
CA ASP A 28 -17.49 -56.01 51.54
C ASP A 28 -17.31 -55.63 50.05
N ILE A 29 -18.20 -56.12 49.19
CA ILE A 29 -18.28 -55.76 47.75
C ILE A 29 -19.00 -54.41 47.58
N GLU A 30 -19.98 -54.11 48.45
CA GLU A 30 -20.68 -52.81 48.48
C GLU A 30 -19.76 -51.66 48.93
N GLU A 31 -18.77 -51.92 49.78
CA GLU A 31 -17.87 -50.89 50.30
C GLU A 31 -16.83 -50.43 49.26
N GLU A 32 -16.45 -51.30 48.32
CA GLU A 32 -15.46 -51.01 47.26
C GLU A 32 -16.08 -50.16 46.13
N GLU A 33 -17.40 -50.23 45.91
CA GLU A 33 -18.14 -49.32 45.01
C GLU A 33 -18.27 -47.89 45.59
N SER A 34 -18.04 -47.68 46.89
CA SER A 34 -18.18 -46.38 47.56
C SER A 34 -17.03 -45.39 47.30
N TRP A 35 -15.91 -45.84 46.72
CA TRP A 35 -14.74 -44.99 46.41
C TRP A 35 -14.86 -44.22 45.10
N ILE A 36 -15.94 -44.41 44.32
CA ILE A 36 -16.22 -43.58 43.14
C ILE A 36 -16.73 -42.23 43.63
N PRO A 37 -15.95 -41.14 43.50
CA PRO A 37 -16.35 -39.87 44.07
C PRO A 37 -17.62 -39.35 43.37
N ASP A 38 -18.54 -38.74 44.10
CA ASP A 38 -19.86 -38.32 43.60
C ASP A 38 -19.79 -37.50 42.30
N TRP A 39 -18.71 -36.74 42.07
CA TRP A 39 -18.51 -35.99 40.82
C TRP A 39 -18.49 -36.86 39.57
N VAL A 40 -18.12 -38.13 39.67
CA VAL A 40 -18.11 -39.11 38.57
C VAL A 40 -19.53 -39.45 38.12
N MET A 41 -20.52 -39.46 39.04
CA MET A 41 -21.94 -39.65 38.69
C MET A 41 -22.52 -38.45 37.92
N TYR A 42 -21.98 -37.25 38.14
CA TYR A 42 -22.31 -36.06 37.35
C TYR A 42 -21.50 -35.94 36.06
N PHE A 43 -20.50 -36.80 35.85
CA PHE A 43 -19.64 -36.75 34.67
C PHE A 43 -20.42 -36.93 33.36
N PRO A 44 -21.40 -37.86 33.22
CA PRO A 44 -22.18 -37.99 31.98
C PRO A 44 -23.05 -36.77 31.67
N SER A 45 -23.66 -36.14 32.68
CA SER A 45 -24.50 -34.95 32.48
C SER A 45 -23.65 -33.70 32.25
N MET A 46 -22.50 -33.59 32.92
CA MET A 46 -21.50 -32.55 32.70
C MET A 46 -20.86 -32.68 31.30
N PHE A 47 -20.53 -33.91 30.89
CA PHE A 47 -19.99 -34.20 29.56
C PHE A 47 -21.03 -33.97 28.47
N SER A 48 -22.30 -34.32 28.70
CA SER A 48 -23.39 -34.01 27.77
C SER A 48 -23.62 -32.51 27.64
N SER A 49 -23.57 -31.75 28.75
CA SER A 49 -23.70 -30.29 28.72
C SER A 49 -22.51 -29.64 28.02
N PHE A 50 -21.30 -30.16 28.28
CA PHE A 50 -20.08 -29.74 27.60
C PHE A 50 -20.13 -30.01 26.09
N LEU A 51 -20.54 -31.22 25.69
CA LEU A 51 -20.74 -31.57 24.28
C LEU A 51 -21.83 -30.73 23.64
N HIS A 52 -22.93 -30.44 24.34
CA HIS A 52 -23.97 -29.55 23.83
C HIS A 52 -23.44 -28.14 23.57
N VAL A 53 -22.63 -27.58 24.47
CA VAL A 53 -21.98 -26.27 24.28
C VAL A 53 -20.98 -26.32 23.12
N ILE A 54 -20.16 -27.37 23.02
CA ILE A 54 -19.20 -27.53 21.93
C ILE A 54 -19.91 -27.72 20.58
N VAL A 55 -21.01 -28.45 20.52
CA VAL A 55 -21.71 -28.71 19.26
C VAL A 55 -22.55 -27.51 18.83
N ASN A 56 -23.20 -26.82 19.78
CA ASN A 56 -24.19 -25.78 19.47
C ASN A 56 -23.63 -24.36 19.54
N GLU A 57 -22.74 -24.04 20.48
CA GLU A 57 -22.23 -22.67 20.68
C GLU A 57 -20.91 -22.42 19.94
N PHE A 58 -20.08 -23.45 19.79
CA PHE A 58 -18.77 -23.35 19.14
C PHE A 58 -18.85 -22.92 17.66
N PRO A 59 -19.79 -23.39 16.84
CA PRO A 59 -19.88 -22.95 15.44
C PRO A 59 -20.15 -21.44 15.32
N TRP A 60 -20.99 -20.89 16.20
CA TRP A 60 -21.26 -19.46 16.26
C TRP A 60 -20.04 -18.67 16.72
N LEU A 61 -19.37 -19.11 17.79
CA LEU A 61 -18.13 -18.49 18.27
C LEU A 61 -17.02 -18.47 17.21
N MET A 62 -16.86 -19.58 16.46
CA MET A 62 -15.87 -19.67 15.38
C MET A 62 -16.23 -18.79 14.19
N HIS A 63 -17.52 -18.62 13.89
CA HIS A 63 -18.01 -17.67 12.89
C HIS A 63 -17.67 -16.22 13.26
N GLU A 64 -18.00 -15.80 14.49
CA GLU A 64 -17.71 -14.44 14.97
C GLU A 64 -16.20 -14.18 15.09
N ALA A 65 -15.41 -15.17 15.55
CA ALA A 65 -13.96 -15.09 15.54
C ALA A 65 -13.39 -14.91 14.13
N GLY A 66 -13.97 -15.58 13.12
CA GLY A 66 -13.61 -15.41 11.72
C GLY A 66 -13.94 -14.01 11.17
N ILE A 67 -15.06 -13.42 11.59
CA ILE A 67 -15.43 -12.03 11.25
C ILE A 67 -14.47 -11.03 11.89
N LEU A 68 -14.15 -11.22 13.18
CA LEU A 68 -13.19 -10.39 13.90
C LEU A 68 -11.79 -10.50 13.27
N LEU A 69 -11.35 -11.70 12.89
CA LEU A 69 -10.06 -11.91 12.22
C LEU A 69 -10.01 -11.21 10.85
N LYS A 70 -11.12 -11.15 10.11
CA LYS A 70 -11.23 -10.37 8.86
C LYS A 70 -11.17 -8.86 9.12
N PHE A 71 -11.78 -8.38 10.20
CA PHE A 71 -11.71 -6.98 10.63
C PHE A 71 -10.29 -6.57 11.08
N PHE A 72 -9.60 -7.42 11.83
CA PHE A 72 -8.19 -7.22 12.17
C PHE A 72 -7.26 -7.39 10.96
N GLY A 73 -7.60 -8.29 10.03
CA GLY A 73 -6.86 -8.54 8.79
C GLY A 73 -6.91 -7.36 7.82
N THR A 74 -8.07 -6.75 7.61
CA THR A 74 -8.20 -5.53 6.80
C THR A 74 -7.51 -4.33 7.47
N GLY A 75 -7.60 -4.21 8.80
CA GLY A 75 -6.88 -3.20 9.58
C GLY A 75 -5.35 -3.36 9.51
N PHE A 76 -4.86 -4.60 9.65
CA PHE A 76 -3.42 -4.91 9.55
C PHE A 76 -2.90 -4.73 8.12
N GLN A 77 -3.66 -5.10 7.10
CA GLN A 77 -3.33 -4.81 5.71
C GLN A 77 -3.30 -3.30 5.43
N ALA A 78 -4.29 -2.55 5.92
CA ALA A 78 -4.31 -1.09 5.80
C ALA A 78 -3.11 -0.46 6.51
N TYR A 79 -2.73 -0.97 7.68
CA TYR A 79 -1.53 -0.57 8.40
C TYR A 79 -0.27 -0.85 7.59
N ILE A 80 -0.11 -2.05 7.02
CA ILE A 80 1.01 -2.37 6.13
C ILE A 80 1.02 -1.45 4.91
N MET A 81 -0.12 -1.21 4.27
CA MET A 81 -0.22 -0.31 3.12
C MET A 81 0.16 1.13 3.49
N PHE A 82 -0.26 1.60 4.66
CA PHE A 82 0.11 2.92 5.18
C PHE A 82 1.61 3.02 5.47
N MET A 83 2.20 2.01 6.11
CA MET A 83 3.65 1.95 6.35
C MET A 83 4.43 1.89 5.03
N ARG A 84 3.96 1.11 4.05
CA ARG A 84 4.54 1.08 2.70
C ARG A 84 4.48 2.46 2.03
N LEU A 85 3.38 3.19 2.18
CA LEU A 85 3.25 4.55 1.66
C LEU A 85 4.22 5.52 2.35
N ILE A 86 4.40 5.44 3.67
CA ILE A 86 5.37 6.26 4.41
C ILE A 86 6.80 5.97 3.92
N VAL A 87 7.19 4.70 3.86
CA VAL A 87 8.52 4.31 3.37
C VAL A 87 8.72 4.78 1.94
N PHE A 88 7.73 4.60 1.07
CA PHE A 88 7.77 5.09 -0.31
C PHE A 88 7.94 6.61 -0.38
N ALA A 89 7.20 7.37 0.44
CA ALA A 89 7.35 8.82 0.52
C ALA A 89 8.76 9.20 0.97
N ILE A 90 9.27 8.60 2.05
CA ILE A 90 10.63 8.85 2.56
C ILE A 90 11.69 8.58 1.49
N LEU A 91 11.56 7.50 0.72
CA LEU A 91 12.50 7.16 -0.34
C LEU A 91 12.48 8.17 -1.50
N ILE A 92 11.33 8.75 -1.80
CA ILE A 92 11.17 9.73 -2.89
C ILE A 92 11.54 11.16 -2.46
N MET A 93 11.35 11.51 -1.18
CA MET A 93 11.52 12.87 -0.67
C MET A 93 12.88 13.50 -1.00
N PRO A 94 14.05 12.83 -0.88
CA PRO A 94 15.32 13.41 -1.27
C PRO A 94 15.37 13.85 -2.74
N ALA A 95 14.76 13.07 -3.65
CA ALA A 95 14.69 13.41 -5.06
C ALA A 95 13.76 14.61 -5.31
N VAL A 96 12.60 14.65 -4.65
CA VAL A 96 11.64 15.77 -4.74
C VAL A 96 12.27 17.05 -4.21
N VAL A 97 12.94 17.01 -3.06
CA VAL A 97 13.64 18.17 -2.47
C VAL A 97 14.76 18.64 -3.39
N LYS A 98 15.55 17.73 -3.97
CA LYS A 98 16.63 18.08 -4.91
C LYS A 98 16.13 18.77 -6.16
N VAL A 99 15.05 18.28 -6.76
CA VAL A 99 14.46 18.88 -7.98
C VAL A 99 13.75 20.19 -7.63
N GLY A 100 13.01 20.21 -6.51
CA GLY A 100 12.30 21.39 -6.02
C GLY A 100 13.25 22.53 -5.70
N SER A 101 14.35 22.27 -4.96
CA SER A 101 15.36 23.28 -4.65
C SER A 101 16.06 23.78 -5.91
N TRP A 102 16.35 22.89 -6.86
CA TRP A 102 16.90 23.29 -8.15
C TRP A 102 15.93 24.19 -8.92
N TRP A 103 14.64 23.82 -9.01
CA TRP A 103 13.64 24.65 -9.68
C TRP A 103 13.46 26.00 -8.98
N THR A 104 13.56 26.06 -7.65
CA THR A 104 13.38 27.31 -6.91
C THR A 104 14.59 28.24 -6.86
N LEU A 105 15.80 27.69 -6.88
CA LEU A 105 17.03 28.46 -6.65
C LEU A 105 17.86 28.67 -7.92
N SER A 106 17.60 27.92 -8.99
CA SER A 106 18.40 28.03 -10.21
C SER A 106 18.10 29.32 -10.97
N PRO A 107 19.13 30.10 -11.36
CA PRO A 107 18.93 31.30 -12.18
C PRO A 107 18.50 30.94 -13.61
N ASN A 108 18.85 29.75 -14.11
CA ASN A 108 18.49 29.27 -15.45
C ASN A 108 17.01 28.86 -15.57
N VAL A 109 16.20 29.01 -14.52
CA VAL A 109 14.76 28.75 -14.57
C VAL A 109 14.02 30.07 -14.37
N LEU A 110 13.57 30.65 -15.48
CA LEU A 110 12.75 31.85 -15.46
C LEU A 110 11.31 31.43 -15.18
N ARG A 111 10.78 31.81 -14.02
CA ARG A 111 9.50 31.28 -13.53
C ARG A 111 8.37 32.29 -13.63
N GLY A 112 7.17 31.79 -13.88
CA GLY A 112 5.93 32.57 -13.78
C GLY A 112 5.81 33.69 -14.82
N ILE A 113 6.40 33.51 -16.01
CA ILE A 113 6.27 34.47 -17.10
C ILE A 113 4.84 34.40 -17.61
N ARG A 114 4.14 35.54 -17.59
CA ARG A 114 2.77 35.61 -18.08
C ARG A 114 2.75 35.64 -19.61
N TYR A 115 2.01 34.71 -20.21
CA TYR A 115 1.83 34.65 -21.67
C TYR A 115 0.42 35.05 -22.12
N GLY A 116 -0.55 35.14 -21.19
CA GLY A 116 -1.94 35.42 -21.53
C GLY A 116 -2.74 36.12 -20.43
N PRO A 117 -4.04 36.37 -20.67
CA PRO A 117 -4.88 37.19 -19.80
C PRO A 117 -5.24 36.49 -18.49
N ASN A 118 -5.45 35.17 -18.51
CA ASN A 118 -5.92 34.43 -17.35
C ASN A 118 -4.84 34.28 -16.28
N GLY A 119 -5.23 34.13 -15.01
CA GLY A 119 -4.30 34.03 -13.89
C GLY A 119 -3.32 32.84 -13.99
N ARG A 120 -3.78 31.72 -14.58
CA ARG A 120 -2.97 30.53 -14.83
C ARG A 120 -2.16 30.59 -16.12
N ASN A 121 -2.27 31.64 -16.94
CA ASN A 121 -1.52 31.77 -18.18
C ASN A 121 -0.10 32.24 -17.90
N GLN A 122 0.63 31.37 -17.21
CA GLN A 122 2.01 31.53 -16.79
C GLN A 122 2.84 30.37 -17.34
N LEU A 123 4.09 30.61 -17.67
CA LEU A 123 5.02 29.58 -18.11
C LEU A 123 6.36 29.73 -17.40
N ASP A 124 7.09 28.63 -17.35
CA ASP A 124 8.49 28.60 -16.94
C ASP A 124 9.37 28.33 -18.16
N ILE A 125 10.49 29.05 -18.28
CA ILE A 125 11.51 28.85 -19.31
C ILE A 125 12.77 28.30 -18.64
N TYR A 126 13.25 27.17 -19.14
CA TYR A 126 14.46 26.50 -18.71
C TYR A 126 15.54 26.74 -19.75
N LEU A 127 16.59 27.40 -19.30
CA LEU A 127 17.73 27.82 -20.12
C LEU A 127 18.87 26.80 -19.99
N PRO A 128 19.72 26.64 -21.02
CA PRO A 128 20.91 25.81 -20.93
C PRO A 128 21.83 26.19 -19.77
N ALA A 129 22.64 25.23 -19.31
CA ALA A 129 23.52 25.41 -18.15
C ALA A 129 24.50 26.59 -18.33
N ASP A 130 25.02 26.71 -19.55
CA ASP A 130 26.02 27.70 -19.97
C ASP A 130 25.40 29.03 -20.41
N TYR A 131 24.07 29.20 -20.32
CA TYR A 131 23.36 30.36 -20.85
C TYR A 131 23.90 31.70 -20.33
N TYR A 132 24.20 31.78 -19.02
CA TYR A 132 24.72 33.01 -18.40
C TYR A 132 26.23 33.20 -18.55
N LEU A 133 26.97 32.19 -18.99
CA LEU A 133 28.41 32.29 -19.27
C LEU A 133 28.67 33.13 -20.53
N ASP A 134 27.76 33.06 -21.49
CA ASP A 134 27.83 33.88 -22.68
C ASP A 134 27.35 35.31 -22.42
N PRO A 135 27.95 36.31 -23.07
CA PRO A 135 27.45 37.67 -23.03
C PRO A 135 26.11 37.79 -23.79
N PRO A 136 25.27 38.79 -23.45
CA PRO A 136 23.89 38.90 -23.94
C PRO A 136 23.72 38.79 -25.46
N GLU A 137 24.65 39.35 -26.23
CA GLU A 137 24.65 39.32 -27.69
C GLU A 137 24.81 37.90 -28.25
N LYS A 138 25.62 37.05 -27.62
CA LYS A 138 25.82 35.66 -28.04
C LYS A 138 24.66 34.76 -27.63
N ARG A 139 23.97 35.07 -26.53
CA ARG A 139 22.80 34.28 -26.07
C ARG A 139 21.70 34.22 -27.13
N ARG A 140 21.40 35.36 -27.78
CA ARG A 140 20.39 35.44 -28.85
C ARG A 140 20.80 34.69 -30.12
N GLN A 141 22.11 34.48 -30.32
CA GLN A 141 22.65 33.81 -31.50
C GLN A 141 22.74 32.28 -31.35
N LYS A 142 22.47 31.70 -30.17
CA LYS A 142 22.63 30.26 -29.92
C LYS A 142 21.74 29.37 -30.79
N LYS A 143 20.59 29.87 -31.27
CA LYS A 143 19.63 29.11 -32.10
C LYS A 143 19.30 27.74 -31.49
N LEU A 144 18.85 27.76 -30.24
CA LEU A 144 18.49 26.58 -29.46
C LEU A 144 17.17 25.98 -29.98
N PRO A 145 17.07 24.66 -30.18
CA PRO A 145 15.78 24.04 -30.50
C PRO A 145 14.79 24.26 -29.35
N ILE A 146 13.53 24.51 -29.69
CA ILE A 146 12.49 24.86 -28.71
C ILE A 146 11.67 23.61 -28.39
N VAL A 147 11.47 23.33 -27.10
CA VAL A 147 10.61 22.23 -26.64
C VAL A 147 9.54 22.80 -25.72
N ILE A 148 8.28 22.74 -26.16
CA ILE A 148 7.12 23.13 -25.35
C ILE A 148 6.52 21.87 -24.74
N ASN A 149 6.54 21.75 -23.41
CA ASN A 149 5.97 20.62 -22.69
C ASN A 149 4.65 20.99 -22.03
N VAL A 150 3.55 20.59 -22.65
CA VAL A 150 2.21 20.69 -22.06
C VAL A 150 2.02 19.52 -21.10
N MET A 151 2.00 19.81 -19.80
CA MET A 151 1.88 18.78 -18.78
C MET A 151 0.51 18.08 -18.86
N GLY A 152 0.49 16.76 -18.67
CA GLY A 152 -0.74 15.98 -18.53
C GLY A 152 -1.37 16.11 -17.14
N GLY A 153 -2.38 15.28 -16.87
CA GLY A 153 -3.14 15.32 -15.61
C GLY A 153 -4.65 15.31 -15.79
N ALA A 154 -5.11 14.72 -16.91
CA ALA A 154 -6.52 14.59 -17.27
C ALA A 154 -7.29 15.93 -17.27
N TRP A 155 -6.61 17.06 -17.52
CA TRP A 155 -7.17 18.41 -17.48
C TRP A 155 -7.63 18.91 -16.10
N VAL A 156 -7.50 18.10 -15.05
CA VAL A 156 -7.96 18.42 -13.69
C VAL A 156 -6.81 18.93 -12.83
N ILE A 157 -5.63 18.34 -12.99
CA ILE A 157 -4.43 18.69 -12.23
C ILE A 157 -3.30 19.04 -13.17
N GLY A 158 -2.42 19.91 -12.72
CA GLY A 158 -1.27 20.33 -13.49
C GLY A 158 -0.61 21.54 -12.85
N PHE A 159 0.72 21.55 -12.87
CA PHE A 159 1.51 22.70 -12.48
C PHE A 159 2.82 22.70 -13.27
N ARG A 160 3.20 23.86 -13.81
CA ARG A 160 4.41 24.04 -14.64
C ARG A 160 5.69 23.48 -14.01
N ALA A 161 5.84 23.57 -12.68
CA ALA A 161 7.00 23.04 -11.98
C ALA A 161 7.14 21.52 -12.07
N TRP A 162 6.07 20.77 -12.36
CA TRP A 162 6.15 19.32 -12.54
C TRP A 162 6.98 18.94 -13.78
N SER A 163 7.18 19.88 -14.71
CA SER A 163 8.08 19.71 -15.85
C SER A 163 9.55 19.88 -15.49
N ALA A 164 9.91 20.22 -14.25
CA ALA A 164 11.27 20.56 -13.85
C ALA A 164 12.30 19.44 -14.14
N CYS A 165 11.95 18.16 -13.92
CA CYS A 165 12.85 17.05 -14.24
C CYS A 165 13.17 17.00 -15.74
N MET A 166 12.15 17.13 -16.58
CA MET A 166 12.30 17.10 -18.04
C MET A 166 13.04 18.33 -18.54
N GLY A 167 12.66 19.52 -18.05
CA GLY A 167 13.31 20.79 -18.37
C GLY A 167 14.78 20.79 -17.98
N ARG A 168 15.13 20.24 -16.81
CA ARG A 168 16.53 20.05 -16.41
C ARG A 168 17.28 19.20 -17.43
N ARG A 169 16.76 18.04 -17.79
CA ARG A 169 17.45 17.11 -18.69
C ARG A 169 17.60 17.69 -20.10
N LEU A 170 16.54 18.26 -20.66
CA LEU A 170 16.56 18.78 -22.03
C LEU A 170 17.30 20.12 -22.14
N ALA A 171 17.08 21.05 -21.21
CA ALA A 171 17.76 22.34 -21.28
C ALA A 171 19.25 22.21 -20.92
N PHE A 172 19.58 21.63 -19.76
CA PHE A 172 20.98 21.61 -19.30
C PHE A 172 21.84 20.60 -20.05
N GLU A 173 21.31 19.42 -20.39
CA GLU A 173 22.15 18.34 -20.93
C GLU A 173 22.05 18.19 -22.45
N ARG A 174 20.94 18.61 -23.05
CA ARG A 174 20.75 18.56 -24.52
C ARG A 174 20.87 19.93 -25.20
N GLY A 175 20.94 21.02 -24.42
CA GLY A 175 21.07 22.36 -24.97
C GLY A 175 19.82 22.83 -25.72
N ALA A 176 18.64 22.59 -25.16
CA ALA A 176 17.37 23.06 -25.72
C ALA A 176 16.81 24.26 -24.92
N LEU A 177 15.99 25.08 -25.57
CA LEU A 177 15.13 26.02 -24.85
C LEU A 177 13.84 25.29 -24.47
N PHE A 178 13.68 24.95 -23.19
CA PHE A 178 12.53 24.18 -22.74
C PHE A 178 11.50 25.09 -22.07
N VAL A 179 10.23 24.99 -22.48
CA VAL A 179 9.13 25.83 -22.04
C VAL A 179 8.04 24.96 -21.40
N ALA A 180 7.62 25.31 -20.19
CA ALA A 180 6.56 24.61 -19.47
C ALA A 180 5.41 25.58 -19.12
N PRO A 181 4.31 25.60 -19.90
CA PRO A 181 3.15 26.39 -19.55
C PRO A 181 2.25 25.74 -18.50
N ASP A 182 1.61 26.60 -17.71
CA ASP A 182 0.33 26.33 -17.06
C ASP A 182 -0.81 26.77 -17.97
N TYR A 183 -1.97 26.13 -17.81
CA TYR A 183 -3.23 26.48 -18.48
C TYR A 183 -4.38 26.36 -17.44
N ARG A 184 -5.60 26.80 -17.78
CA ARG A 184 -6.78 26.63 -16.92
C ARG A 184 -7.11 25.15 -16.71
N ASN A 185 -7.34 24.71 -15.47
CA ASN A 185 -7.76 23.33 -15.19
C ASN A 185 -9.27 23.26 -14.97
N PHE A 186 -9.85 22.06 -15.12
CA PHE A 186 -11.20 21.76 -14.69
C PHE A 186 -11.29 21.79 -13.15
N PRO A 187 -12.37 22.32 -12.54
CA PRO A 187 -13.59 22.85 -13.17
C PRO A 187 -13.54 24.33 -13.54
N GLN A 188 -12.42 25.03 -13.35
CA GLN A 188 -12.31 26.48 -13.59
C GLN A 188 -12.29 26.85 -15.09
N GLY A 189 -11.93 25.91 -15.96
CA GLY A 189 -12.01 26.05 -17.42
C GLY A 189 -12.59 24.79 -18.07
N LYS A 190 -13.09 24.93 -19.29
CA LYS A 190 -13.51 23.83 -20.17
C LYS A 190 -12.35 23.35 -21.03
N ILE A 191 -12.55 22.27 -21.78
CA ILE A 191 -11.52 21.75 -22.70
C ILE A 191 -11.15 22.82 -23.76
N ASP A 192 -12.13 23.54 -24.31
CA ASP A 192 -11.88 24.60 -25.30
C ASP A 192 -10.98 25.71 -24.73
N ASP A 193 -11.22 26.10 -23.48
CA ASP A 193 -10.42 27.08 -22.75
C ASP A 193 -8.96 26.63 -22.57
N MET A 194 -8.75 25.34 -22.29
CA MET A 194 -7.41 24.75 -22.12
C MET A 194 -6.64 24.74 -23.43
N VAL A 195 -7.31 24.35 -24.52
CA VAL A 195 -6.72 24.33 -25.86
C VAL A 195 -6.37 25.74 -26.30
N GLU A 196 -7.24 26.71 -26.03
CA GLU A 196 -6.98 28.13 -26.28
C GLU A 196 -5.76 28.64 -25.49
N ASP A 197 -5.65 28.32 -24.21
CA ASP A 197 -4.50 28.70 -23.38
C ASP A 197 -3.19 28.11 -23.92
N VAL A 198 -3.19 26.83 -24.34
CA VAL A 198 -2.02 26.20 -24.96
C VAL A 198 -1.66 26.89 -26.28
N ASN A 199 -2.64 27.19 -27.14
CA ASN A 199 -2.39 27.93 -28.38
C ASN A 199 -1.81 29.33 -28.12
N ASN A 200 -2.34 30.04 -27.13
CA ASN A 200 -1.83 31.34 -26.71
C ASN A 200 -0.39 31.25 -26.20
N CYS A 201 -0.04 30.19 -25.45
CA CYS A 201 1.34 29.94 -25.06
C CYS A 201 2.24 29.70 -26.28
N ILE A 202 1.81 28.89 -27.24
CA ILE A 202 2.60 28.60 -28.45
C ILE A 202 2.86 29.90 -29.22
N ASN A 203 1.83 30.72 -29.45
CA ASN A 203 1.97 32.02 -30.11
C ASN A 203 2.95 32.93 -29.36
N TRP A 204 2.84 32.99 -28.03
CA TRP A 204 3.77 33.77 -27.22
C TRP A 204 5.22 33.29 -27.37
N VAL A 205 5.43 31.98 -27.44
CA VAL A 205 6.76 31.39 -27.66
C VAL A 205 7.30 31.78 -29.03
N PHE A 206 6.50 31.70 -30.10
CA PHE A 206 6.90 32.15 -31.44
C PHE A 206 7.33 33.63 -31.44
N GLU A 207 6.63 34.49 -30.70
CA GLU A 207 6.93 35.93 -30.64
C GLU A 207 8.14 36.29 -29.75
N ASN A 208 8.46 35.46 -28.75
CA ASN A 208 9.41 35.82 -27.70
C ASN A 208 10.64 34.91 -27.58
N ALA A 209 10.63 33.71 -28.15
CA ALA A 209 11.71 32.72 -27.97
C ALA A 209 13.08 33.20 -28.44
N ASP A 210 13.16 34.02 -29.50
CA ASP A 210 14.42 34.59 -30.00
C ASP A 210 15.15 35.42 -28.93
N ARG A 211 14.42 36.07 -28.02
CA ARG A 211 15.00 36.84 -26.89
C ARG A 211 15.78 35.95 -25.92
N TYR A 212 15.44 34.66 -25.88
CA TYR A 212 16.07 33.64 -25.05
C TYR A 212 17.01 32.73 -25.87
N GLY A 213 17.30 33.09 -27.13
CA GLY A 213 18.17 32.32 -28.01
C GLY A 213 17.51 31.11 -28.67
N GLY A 214 16.18 30.99 -28.62
CA GLY A 214 15.43 29.94 -29.30
C GLY A 214 15.43 30.12 -30.82
N ASP A 215 15.50 29.01 -31.55
CA ASP A 215 15.37 28.95 -33.00
C ASP A 215 13.92 28.71 -33.39
N ILE A 216 13.23 29.77 -33.85
CA ILE A 216 11.81 29.70 -34.24
C ILE A 216 11.57 28.76 -35.45
N SER A 217 12.63 28.40 -36.20
CA SER A 217 12.52 27.45 -37.30
C SER A 217 12.48 25.97 -36.86
N LYS A 218 12.66 25.67 -35.57
CA LYS A 218 12.79 24.32 -35.01
C LYS A 218 12.03 24.12 -33.71
#